data_AF-A0A6B3NRP4-F1
#
_entry.id   AF-A0A6B3NRP4-F1
#
_cell.length_a   1.000
_cell.length_b   1.000
_cell.length_c   1.000
_cell.angle_alpha   90.00
_cell.angle_beta   90.00
_cell.angle_gamma   90.00
#
_symmetry.space_group_name_H-M   'P 1'
#
loop_
_entity.id
_entity.type
_entity.pdbx_description
1 polymer ?
#
loop_
_entity_poly.entity_id
_entity_poly.type
_entity_poly.pdbx_seq_one_letter_code
_entity_poly.pdbx_strand_id
1 'polypeptide(L)'
;EIILRYVSYALLAGDASVLDDRCLNGLKETYSALGVPATSTARAVQIMKAVCVAHITNTNTPEMGGSRYKKNETTQGDCSALAAECAGYFDRVISALS
;
A
#
# COMPACT_ATOMS: atom_id res chain seq x y z
N GLU A 1 2.41 -7.96 -4.68
CA GLU A 1 3.15 -8.58 -3.56
C GLU A 1 4.45 -7.82 -3.30
N ILE A 2 5.39 -7.72 -4.24
CA ILE A 2 6.62 -6.89 -4.10
C ILE A 2 6.36 -5.47 -3.58
N ILE A 3 5.48 -4.68 -4.24
CA ILE A 3 5.16 -3.31 -3.81
C ILE A 3 4.66 -3.29 -2.35
N LEU A 4 3.69 -4.15 -2.02
CA LEU A 4 3.12 -4.22 -0.68
C LEU A 4 4.17 -4.56 0.38
N ARG A 5 5.10 -5.46 0.06
CA ARG A 5 6.21 -5.82 0.95
C ARG A 5 7.10 -4.61 1.26
N TYR A 6 7.48 -3.84 0.25
CA TYR A 6 8.30 -2.64 0.45
C TYR A 6 7.56 -1.51 1.16
N VAL A 7 6.25 -1.36 0.93
CA VAL A 7 5.41 -0.45 1.72
C VAL A 7 5.37 -0.89 3.20
N SER A 8 5.25 -2.19 3.48
CA SER A 8 5.32 -2.70 4.86
C SER A 8 6.68 -2.46 5.52
N TYR A 9 7.77 -2.55 4.77
CA TYR A 9 9.10 -2.20 5.28
C TYR A 9 9.23 -0.71 5.58
N ALA A 10 8.72 0.16 4.70
CA ALA A 10 8.71 1.60 4.94
C ALA A 10 7.89 1.97 6.18
N LEU A 11 6.71 1.36 6.34
CA LEU A 11 5.86 1.56 7.51
C LEU A 11 6.48 1.05 8.81
N LEU A 12 7.21 -0.08 8.76
CA LEU A 12 7.93 -0.59 9.93
C LEU A 12 9.13 0.30 10.30
N ALA A 13 9.83 0.82 9.30
CA ALA A 13 11.00 1.69 9.50
C ALA A 13 10.62 3.14 9.85
N GLY A 14 9.40 3.59 9.52
CA GLY A 14 9.00 4.99 9.59
C GLY A 14 9.70 5.88 8.56
N ASP A 15 10.19 5.29 7.46
CA ASP A 15 10.95 5.99 6.41
C ASP A 15 10.72 5.36 5.03
N ALA A 16 10.57 6.21 4.02
CA ALA A 16 10.35 5.82 2.63
C ALA A 16 11.63 5.36 1.91
N SER A 17 12.84 5.60 2.45
CA SER A 17 14.11 5.33 1.76
C SER A 17 14.22 3.92 1.18
N VAL A 18 13.81 2.89 1.95
CA VAL A 18 13.84 1.49 1.49
C VAL A 18 12.86 1.24 0.33
N LEU A 19 11.71 1.91 0.31
CA LEU A 19 10.75 1.83 -0.79
C LEU A 19 11.30 2.53 -2.03
N ASP A 20 11.82 3.75 -1.87
CA ASP A 20 12.33 4.58 -2.96
C ASP A 20 13.53 3.90 -3.64
N ASP A 21 14.55 3.50 -2.87
CA ASP A 21 15.82 2.99 -3.40
C ASP A 21 15.74 1.56 -3.95
N ARG A 22 14.93 0.70 -3.33
CA ARG A 22 14.92 -0.75 -3.64
C ARG A 22 13.72 -1.20 -4.48
N CYS A 23 12.66 -0.38 -4.56
CA CYS A 23 11.45 -0.76 -5.29
C CYS A 23 11.06 0.23 -6.39
N LEU A 24 11.15 1.54 -6.13
CA LEU A 24 10.62 2.55 -7.06
C LEU A 24 11.66 3.02 -8.09
N ASN A 25 12.93 3.02 -7.72
CA ASN A 25 14.01 3.42 -8.62
C ASN A 25 14.07 2.53 -9.89
N GLY A 26 13.81 3.11 -11.06
CA GLY A 26 13.80 2.41 -12.35
C GLY A 26 12.51 1.62 -12.67
N LEU A 27 11.50 1.67 -11.79
CA LEU A 27 10.28 0.86 -11.94
C LEU A 27 9.45 1.31 -13.15
N LYS A 28 9.31 2.63 -13.34
CA LYS A 28 8.53 3.21 -14.44
C LYS A 28 9.14 2.86 -15.79
N GLU A 29 10.46 2.99 -15.91
CA GLU A 29 11.23 2.66 -17.11
C GLU A 29 11.09 1.18 -17.45
N THR A 30 11.18 0.30 -16.44
CA THR A 30 11.01 -1.15 -16.61
C THR A 30 9.59 -1.49 -17.08
N TYR A 31 8.56 -0.90 -16.47
CA TYR A 31 7.18 -1.14 -16.87
C TYR A 31 6.87 -0.61 -18.26
N SER A 32 7.42 0.54 -18.63
CA SER A 32 7.32 1.08 -19.99
C SER A 32 8.00 0.15 -21.00
N ALA A 33 9.18 -0.39 -20.69
CA ALA A 33 9.92 -1.29 -21.57
C ALA A 33 9.20 -2.64 -21.79
N LEU A 34 8.49 -3.13 -20.76
CA LEU A 34 7.73 -4.38 -20.81
C LEU A 34 6.29 -4.19 -21.31
N GLY A 35 5.85 -2.95 -21.58
CA GLY A 35 4.48 -2.65 -22.00
C GLY A 35 3.43 -2.86 -20.90
N VAL A 36 3.82 -2.78 -19.62
CA VAL A 36 2.91 -2.89 -18.48
C VAL A 36 2.08 -1.60 -18.37
N PRO A 37 0.74 -1.66 -18.39
CA PRO A 37 -0.09 -0.46 -18.36
C PRO A 37 -0.06 0.22 -16.99
N ALA A 38 0.49 1.44 -16.93
CA ALA A 38 0.64 2.22 -15.70
C ALA A 38 -0.69 2.47 -14.98
N THR A 39 -1.78 2.72 -15.71
CA THR A 39 -3.12 2.93 -15.15
C THR A 39 -3.66 1.70 -14.42
N SER A 40 -3.45 0.51 -14.97
CA SER A 40 -3.84 -0.77 -14.36
C SER A 40 -3.05 -1.04 -13.09
N THR A 41 -1.73 -0.78 -13.12
CA THR A 41 -0.88 -0.90 -11.93
C THR A 41 -1.27 0.12 -10.85
N ALA A 42 -1.46 1.38 -11.21
CA ALA A 42 -1.88 2.43 -10.27
C ALA A 42 -3.22 2.07 -9.60
N ARG A 43 -4.18 1.53 -10.37
CA ARG A 43 -5.45 1.05 -9.81
C ARG A 43 -5.26 -0.11 -8.83
N ALA A 44 -4.39 -1.07 -9.13
CA ALA A 44 -4.08 -2.14 -8.21
C ALA A 44 -3.48 -1.61 -6.90
N VAL A 45 -2.60 -0.60 -6.98
CA VAL A 45 -1.99 0.07 -5.82
C VAL A 45 -3.03 0.84 -5.00
N GLN A 46 -3.98 1.53 -5.66
CA GLN A 46 -5.10 2.21 -4.99
C GLN A 46 -5.99 1.25 -4.20
N ILE A 47 -6.28 0.07 -4.77
CA ILE A 47 -7.06 -0.97 -4.07
C ILE A 47 -6.28 -1.48 -2.85
N MET A 48 -4.98 -1.74 -3.00
CA MET A 48 -4.13 -2.15 -1.87
C MET A 48 -4.10 -1.10 -0.77
N LYS A 49 -3.98 0.19 -1.12
CA LYS A 49 -4.06 1.31 -0.17
C LYS A 49 -5.33 1.26 0.65
N ALA A 50 -6.49 1.15 0.00
CA ALA A 50 -7.79 1.13 0.69
C ALA A 50 -7.91 -0.07 1.64
N VAL A 51 -7.46 -1.25 1.21
CA VAL A 51 -7.45 -2.47 2.04
C VAL A 51 -6.53 -2.32 3.25
N CYS A 52 -5.31 -1.81 3.06
CA CYS A 52 -4.36 -1.60 4.15
C CYS A 52 -4.88 -0.58 5.18
N VAL A 53 -5.43 0.54 4.73
CA VAL A 53 -6.03 1.55 5.62
C VAL A 53 -7.16 0.92 6.45
N ALA A 54 -8.08 0.19 5.80
CA ALA A 54 -9.19 -0.45 6.49
C ALA A 54 -8.73 -1.49 7.53
N HIS A 55 -7.64 -2.22 7.26
CA HIS A 55 -7.05 -3.15 8.22
C HIS A 55 -6.35 -2.45 9.39
N ILE A 56 -5.67 -1.32 9.15
CA ILE A 56 -4.99 -0.54 10.21
C ILE A 56 -6.02 0.09 11.15
N THR A 57 -7.11 0.65 10.60
CA THR A 57 -8.18 1.28 11.38
C THR A 57 -9.22 0.28 11.91
N ASN A 58 -9.07 -1.01 11.60
CA ASN A 58 -10.02 -2.08 11.95
C ASN A 58 -11.48 -1.78 11.53
N THR A 59 -11.64 -1.07 10.40
CA THR A 59 -12.94 -0.71 9.80
C THR A 59 -13.35 -1.66 8.68
N ASN A 60 -12.56 -2.71 8.43
CA ASN A 60 -12.94 -3.76 7.51
C ASN A 60 -14.21 -4.45 8.02
N THR A 61 -15.18 -4.65 7.13
CA THR A 61 -16.45 -5.30 7.47
C THR A 61 -16.55 -6.70 6.85
N PRO A 62 -17.38 -7.60 7.42
CA PRO A 62 -17.61 -8.93 6.84
C PRO A 62 -18.14 -8.88 5.41
N GLU A 63 -18.93 -7.86 5.06
CA GLU A 63 -19.47 -7.67 3.71
C GLU A 63 -18.37 -7.35 2.70
N MET A 64 -17.34 -6.61 3.11
CA MET A 64 -16.19 -6.28 2.26
C MET A 64 -15.16 -7.42 2.19
N GLY A 65 -15.03 -8.21 3.25
CA GLY A 65 -14.02 -9.27 3.36
C GLY A 65 -14.49 -10.66 2.89
N GLY A 66 -15.80 -10.90 2.85
CA GLY A 66 -16.37 -12.21 2.53
C GLY A 66 -15.74 -13.34 3.36
N SER A 67 -15.40 -14.46 2.71
CA SER A 67 -14.72 -15.60 3.34
C SER A 67 -13.28 -15.33 3.80
N ARG A 68 -12.71 -14.18 3.42
CA ARG A 68 -11.35 -13.76 3.80
C ARG A 68 -11.35 -12.67 4.87
N TYR A 69 -12.52 -12.36 5.44
CA TYR A 69 -12.62 -11.43 6.54
C TYR A 69 -11.80 -11.93 7.74
N LYS A 70 -10.84 -11.10 8.18
CA LYS A 70 -10.08 -11.31 9.40
C LYS A 70 -10.22 -10.07 10.26
N LYS A 71 -10.87 -10.22 11.42
CA LYS A 71 -10.88 -9.19 12.45
C LYS A 71 -9.59 -9.31 13.24
N ASN A 72 -8.86 -8.22 13.39
CA ASN A 72 -7.73 -8.18 14.31
C ASN A 72 -8.29 -7.87 15.70
N GLU A 73 -8.01 -8.75 16.66
CA GLU A 73 -8.33 -8.54 18.08
C GLU A 73 -7.29 -7.58 18.67
N THR A 74 -7.48 -6.29 18.43
CA THR A 74 -6.65 -5.22 18.96
C THR A 74 -7.44 -4.34 19.92
N THR A 75 -6.75 -3.74 20.89
CA THR A 75 -7.34 -2.68 21.72
C THR A 75 -7.76 -1.53 20.83
N GLN A 76 -8.99 -1.04 21.03
CA GLN A 76 -9.51 0.07 20.25
C GLN A 76 -8.76 1.37 20.59
N GLY A 77 -8.21 2.02 19.57
CA GLY A 77 -7.44 3.27 19.70
C GLY A 77 -7.43 4.06 18.40
N ASP A 78 -6.87 5.27 18.43
CA ASP A 78 -6.75 6.12 17.25
C ASP A 78 -5.46 5.80 16.48
N CYS A 79 -5.60 5.07 15.36
CA CYS A 79 -4.53 4.77 14.42
C CYS A 79 -4.56 5.66 13.17
N SER A 80 -5.25 6.81 13.21
CA SER A 80 -5.39 7.70 12.04
C SER A 80 -4.06 8.21 11.48
N ALA A 81 -3.09 8.51 12.36
CA ALA A 81 -1.75 8.93 11.95
C ALA A 81 -0.99 7.83 11.19
N LEU A 82 -1.00 6.59 11.71
CA LEU A 82 -0.37 5.44 11.05
C LEU A 82 -1.07 5.08 9.74
N ALA A 83 -2.40 5.20 9.69
CA ALA A 83 -3.16 5.00 8.48
C ALA A 83 -2.81 6.05 7.41
N ALA A 84 -2.64 7.31 7.81
CA ALA A 84 -2.21 8.40 6.94
C ALA A 84 -0.78 8.20 6.44
N GLU A 85 0.14 7.75 7.29
CA GLU A 85 1.51 7.43 6.91
C GLU A 85 1.55 6.28 5.90
N CYS A 86 0.84 5.18 6.17
CA CYS A 86 0.70 4.06 5.26
C CYS A 86 0.12 4.49 3.90
N ALA A 87 -0.93 5.31 3.93
CA ALA A 87 -1.53 5.90 2.74
C ALA A 87 -0.50 6.74 1.93
N GLY A 88 0.34 7.52 2.61
CA GLY A 88 1.40 8.32 1.99
C GLY A 88 2.42 7.47 1.24
N TYR A 89 2.84 6.31 1.78
CA TYR A 89 3.73 5.40 1.07
C TYR A 89 3.10 4.86 -0.22
N PHE A 90 1.82 4.49 -0.19
CA PHE A 90 1.11 4.07 -1.41
C PHE A 90 0.97 5.19 -2.45
N ASP A 91 0.71 6.43 -2.00
CA ASP A 91 0.65 7.59 -2.90
C ASP A 91 2.00 7.86 -3.57
N ARG A 92 3.09 7.61 -2.87
CA ARG A 92 4.46 7.67 -3.41
C ARG A 92 4.67 6.66 -4.53
N VAL A 93 4.19 5.43 -4.37
CA VAL A 93 4.23 4.39 -5.44
C VAL A 93 3.42 4.85 -6.66
N ILE A 94 2.22 5.38 -6.46
CA ILE A 94 1.36 5.86 -7.55
C ILE A 94 2.03 7.02 -8.29
N SER A 95 2.65 7.95 -7.55
CA SER A 95 3.41 9.06 -8.12
C SER A 95 4.62 8.61 -8.92
N ALA A 96 5.32 7.55 -8.51
CA ALA A 96 6.46 7.01 -9.24
C ALA A 96 6.06 6.29 -10.54
N LEU A 97 4.83 5.77 -10.63
CA LEU A 97 4.29 5.10 -11.81
C LEU A 97 3.67 6.06 -12.84
N SER A 98 3.34 7.28 -12.42
CA SER A 98 2.69 8.32 -13.24
C SER A 98 3.73 9.11 -14.05
#